data_AF-A0A970B424-F1
#
_entry.id   AF-A0A970B424-F1
#
_cell.length_a   1.000
_cell.length_b   1.000
_cell.length_c   1.000
_cell.angle_alpha   90.00
_cell.angle_beta   90.00
_cell.angle_gamma   90.00
#
_symmetry.space_group_name_H-M   'P 1'
#
loop_
_entity.id
_entity.type
_entity.pdbx_description
1 polymer ?
#
loop_
_entity_poly.entity_id
_entity_poly.type
_entity_poly.pdbx_seq_one_letter_code
_entity_poly.pdbx_strand_id
1 'polypeptide(L)'
;MAWRGGTSPLERLYSCLPYALPMSAVLVMGIFLFSQIPGLEVSYYLFFQLARILSFGIVPPLFDVRFVVWICLYALVVRNERIKHFLRFNTMQALMIDIIIVLVLLVVQLISQGTGGLEFSAPCS
;
A
#
# COMPACT_ATOMS: atom_id res chain seq x y z
N MET A 1 -14.81 -25.75 -25.81
CA MET A 1 -14.54 -24.60 -24.91
C MET A 1 -13.67 -25.11 -23.78
N ALA A 2 -12.38 -24.77 -23.80
CA ALA A 2 -11.40 -25.41 -22.93
C ALA A 2 -11.73 -25.12 -21.45
N TRP A 3 -11.87 -26.22 -20.72
CA TRP A 3 -11.96 -26.38 -19.27
C TRP A 3 -10.77 -25.67 -18.58
N ARG A 4 -10.85 -24.35 -18.43
CA ARG A 4 -9.95 -23.59 -17.57
C ARG A 4 -10.37 -23.92 -16.14
N GLY A 5 -9.57 -24.73 -15.44
CA GLY A 5 -9.73 -24.98 -14.01
C GLY A 5 -9.96 -23.65 -13.30
N GLY A 6 -11.19 -23.45 -12.82
CA GLY A 6 -11.63 -22.16 -12.29
C GLY A 6 -10.74 -21.74 -11.13
N THR A 7 -10.41 -20.45 -11.05
CA THR A 7 -9.83 -19.87 -9.84
C THR A 7 -10.77 -20.17 -8.68
N SER A 8 -10.30 -20.90 -7.67
CA SER A 8 -11.13 -21.15 -6.49
C SER A 8 -11.48 -19.82 -5.78
N PRO A 9 -12.62 -19.73 -5.07
CA PRO A 9 -12.95 -18.54 -4.30
C PRO A 9 -11.85 -18.14 -3.32
N LEU A 10 -11.15 -19.13 -2.75
CA LEU A 10 -10.00 -18.90 -1.87
C LEU A 10 -8.83 -18.24 -2.58
N GLU A 11 -8.51 -18.64 -3.82
CA GLU A 11 -7.45 -17.98 -4.60
C GLU A 11 -7.74 -16.52 -4.88
N ARG A 12 -9.02 -16.18 -5.09
CA ARG A 12 -9.46 -14.79 -5.26
C ARG A 12 -9.24 -14.01 -3.98
N LEU A 13 -9.63 -14.56 -2.83
CA LEU A 13 -9.39 -13.92 -1.53
C LEU A 13 -7.89 -13.70 -1.27
N TYR A 14 -7.05 -14.72 -1.49
CA TYR A 14 -5.60 -14.58 -1.34
C TYR A 14 -4.99 -13.56 -2.30
N SER A 15 -5.54 -13.41 -3.52
CA SER A 15 -5.07 -12.41 -4.47
C SER A 15 -5.37 -10.96 -4.08
N CYS A 16 -6.32 -10.75 -3.16
CA CYS A 16 -6.62 -9.44 -2.61
C CYS A 16 -5.65 -9.03 -1.49
N LEU A 17 -5.04 -9.98 -0.77
CA LEU A 17 -4.17 -9.69 0.38
C LEU A 17 -2.97 -8.79 0.05
N PRO A 18 -2.24 -8.99 -1.07
CA PRO A 18 -1.13 -8.12 -1.44
C PRO A 18 -1.51 -6.65 -1.55
N TYR A 19 -2.77 -6.34 -1.92
CA TYR A 19 -3.25 -4.97 -2.04
C TYR A 19 -3.42 -4.26 -0.70
N ALA A 20 -3.42 -4.99 0.43
CA ALA A 20 -3.42 -4.35 1.74
C ALA A 20 -2.16 -3.49 1.98
N LEU A 21 -1.03 -3.87 1.37
CA LEU A 21 0.22 -3.12 1.46
C LEU A 21 0.13 -1.73 0.80
N PRO A 22 -0.16 -1.59 -0.51
CA PRO A 22 -0.32 -0.26 -1.13
C PRO A 22 -1.50 0.52 -0.52
N MET A 23 -2.59 -0.15 -0.13
CA MET A 23 -3.70 0.53 0.54
C MET A 23 -3.25 1.23 1.83
N SER A 24 -2.42 0.59 2.64
CA SER A 24 -1.87 1.21 3.86
C SER A 24 -1.01 2.45 3.57
N ALA A 25 -0.30 2.47 2.43
CA ALA A 25 0.52 3.60 2.00
C ALA A 25 -0.35 4.79 1.55
N VAL A 26 -1.43 4.54 0.80
CA VAL A 26 -2.36 5.58 0.34
C VAL A 26 -3.03 6.30 1.51
N LEU A 27 -3.32 5.62 2.62
CA LEU A 27 -3.97 6.25 3.77
C LEU A 27 -3.16 7.42 4.35
N VAL A 28 -1.83 7.29 4.38
CA VAL A 28 -0.94 8.35 4.86
C VAL A 28 -1.00 9.56 3.92
N MET A 29 -1.03 9.31 2.61
CA MET A 29 -1.16 10.37 1.60
C MET A 29 -2.54 11.06 1.64
N GLY A 30 -3.60 10.28 1.84
CA GLY A 30 -4.99 10.72 1.82
C GLY A 30 -5.52 11.24 3.16
N ILE A 31 -4.65 11.52 4.14
CA ILE A 31 -5.05 11.86 5.51
C ILE A 31 -6.05 13.03 5.57
N PHE A 32 -5.92 14.00 4.65
CA PHE A 32 -6.81 15.17 4.55
C PHE A 32 -8.25 14.80 4.18
N LEU A 33 -8.48 13.67 3.49
CA LEU A 33 -9.83 13.27 3.09
C LEU A 33 -10.64 12.81 4.30
N PHE A 34 -9.97 12.25 5.32
CA PHE A 34 -10.60 11.78 6.54
C PHE A 34 -11.07 12.92 7.45
N SER A 35 -10.46 14.10 7.37
CA SER A 35 -10.97 15.28 8.08
C SER A 35 -12.16 15.92 7.38
N GLN A 36 -12.34 15.70 6.07
CA GLN A 36 -13.45 16.26 5.29
C GLN A 36 -14.72 15.40 5.36
N ILE A 37 -14.61 14.09 5.56
CA ILE A 37 -15.74 13.16 5.54
C ILE A 37 -15.90 12.50 6.91
N PRO A 38 -16.88 12.92 7.74
CA PRO A 38 -17.09 12.35 9.05
C PRO A 38 -17.49 10.87 8.95
N GLY A 39 -16.87 10.03 9.79
CA GLY A 39 -17.14 8.58 9.84
C GLY A 39 -16.39 7.74 8.80
N LEU A 40 -15.69 8.35 7.83
CA LEU A 40 -14.87 7.60 6.85
C LEU A 40 -13.76 6.80 7.55
N GLU A 41 -13.15 7.39 8.58
CA GLU A 41 -12.10 6.76 9.39
C GLU A 41 -12.50 5.39 9.96
N VAL A 42 -13.79 5.22 10.32
CA VAL A 42 -14.29 3.98 10.93
C VAL A 42 -14.22 2.82 9.94
N SER A 43 -14.58 3.08 8.67
CA SER A 43 -14.52 2.05 7.62
C SER A 43 -13.09 1.63 7.24
N TYR A 44 -12.12 2.51 7.46
CA TYR A 44 -10.70 2.27 7.19
C TYR A 44 -9.89 1.91 8.44
N TYR A 45 -10.53 1.75 9.60
CA TYR A 45 -9.86 1.50 10.88
C TYR A 45 -8.87 0.34 10.82
N LEU A 46 -9.25 -0.78 10.19
CA LEU A 46 -8.37 -1.94 10.04
C LEU A 46 -7.08 -1.59 9.28
N PHE A 47 -7.20 -0.79 8.22
CA PHE A 47 -6.06 -0.39 7.41
C PHE A 47 -5.18 0.64 8.11
N PHE A 48 -5.74 1.50 8.98
CA PHE A 48 -4.94 2.36 9.87
C PHE A 48 -4.11 1.54 10.85
N GLN A 49 -4.69 0.51 11.45
CA GLN A 49 -3.94 -0.39 12.34
C GLN A 49 -2.83 -1.12 11.59
N LEU A 50 -3.12 -1.58 10.37
CA LEU A 50 -2.12 -2.19 9.50
C LEU A 50 -0.99 -1.21 9.16
N ALA A 51 -1.33 0.02 8.76
CA ALA A 51 -0.35 1.07 8.45
C ALA A 51 0.57 1.34 9.66
N ARG A 52 0.00 1.43 10.87
CA ARG A 52 0.79 1.62 12.10
C ARG A 52 1.81 0.51 12.33
N ILE A 53 1.43 -0.75 12.08
CA ILE A 53 2.33 -1.90 12.24
C ILE A 53 3.41 -1.89 11.15
N LEU A 54 3.04 -1.58 9.91
CA LEU A 54 3.96 -1.55 8.78
C LEU A 54 4.95 -0.39 8.85
N SER A 55 4.58 0.72 9.46
CA SER A 55 5.45 1.88 9.69
C SER A 55 6.40 1.71 10.89
N PHE A 56 6.42 0.54 11.53
CA PHE A 56 7.38 0.29 12.60
C PHE A 56 8.80 0.21 12.03
N GLY A 57 9.67 1.08 12.50
CA GLY A 57 11.07 1.14 12.06
C GLY A 57 11.89 0.00 12.68
N ILE A 58 12.52 -0.80 11.83
CA ILE A 58 13.49 -1.84 12.25
C ILE A 58 14.87 -1.19 12.38
N VAL A 59 15.26 -0.40 11.38
CA VAL A 59 16.44 0.46 11.39
C VAL A 59 16.02 1.85 10.89
N PRO A 60 15.53 2.72 11.78
CA PRO A 60 15.12 4.07 11.40
C PRO A 60 16.33 4.87 10.84
N PRO A 61 16.20 5.62 9.73
CA PRO A 61 14.99 5.89 8.92
C PRO A 61 14.88 5.03 7.64
N LEU A 62 15.78 4.06 7.42
CA LEU A 62 15.96 3.41 6.11
C LEU A 62 15.14 2.13 5.94
N PHE A 63 14.88 1.40 7.03
CA PHE A 63 14.23 0.09 6.97
C PHE A 63 13.06 -0.01 7.93
N ASP A 64 11.86 0.06 7.38
CA ASP A 64 10.61 -0.21 8.09
C ASP A 64 10.09 -1.62 7.79
N VAL A 65 9.19 -2.12 8.65
CA VAL A 65 8.52 -3.41 8.44
C VAL A 65 7.84 -3.46 7.07
N ARG A 66 7.27 -2.35 6.58
CA ARG A 66 6.68 -2.25 5.24
C ARG A 66 7.65 -2.68 4.14
N PHE A 67 8.89 -2.20 4.19
CA PHE A 67 9.90 -2.53 3.20
C PHE A 67 10.25 -4.02 3.25
N VAL A 68 10.39 -4.58 4.44
CA VAL A 68 10.62 -6.03 4.61
C VAL A 68 9.46 -6.84 4.05
N VAL A 69 8.21 -6.44 4.30
CA VAL A 69 7.03 -7.12 3.74
C VAL A 69 7.01 -7.01 2.22
N TRP A 70 7.36 -5.86 1.65
CA TRP A 70 7.47 -5.67 0.20
C TRP A 70 8.47 -6.66 -0.42
N ILE A 71 9.66 -6.77 0.17
CA ILE A 71 10.71 -7.71 -0.27
C ILE A 71 10.25 -9.16 -0.12
N CYS A 72 9.62 -9.51 0.99
CA CYS A 72 9.08 -10.85 1.22
C CYS A 72 8.01 -11.21 0.19
N LEU A 73 7.08 -10.30 -0.15
CA LEU A 73 6.09 -10.53 -1.19
C LEU A 73 6.75 -10.75 -2.56
N TYR A 74 7.75 -9.94 -2.90
CA TYR A 74 8.48 -10.12 -4.15
C TYR A 74 9.21 -11.48 -4.20
N ALA A 75 10.01 -11.79 -3.18
CA ALA A 75 10.85 -12.99 -3.15
C ALA A 75 10.05 -14.29 -2.97
N LEU A 76 9.06 -14.31 -2.07
CA LEU A 76 8.31 -15.52 -1.74
C LEU A 76 7.10 -15.75 -2.64
N VAL A 77 6.48 -14.69 -3.17
CA VAL A 77 5.28 -14.80 -3.99
C VAL A 77 5.60 -14.65 -5.47
N VAL A 78 6.13 -13.49 -5.88
CA VAL A 78 6.32 -13.18 -7.32
C VAL A 78 7.33 -14.12 -7.97
N ARG A 79 8.45 -14.36 -7.30
CA ARG A 79 9.54 -15.21 -7.79
C ARG A 79 9.28 -16.71 -7.66
N ASN A 80 8.27 -17.13 -6.90
CA ASN A 80 7.98 -18.53 -6.67
C ASN A 80 7.06 -19.11 -7.75
N GLU A 81 7.61 -19.96 -8.62
CA GLU A 81 6.87 -20.56 -9.74
C GLU A 81 5.85 -21.62 -9.31
N ARG A 82 5.94 -22.13 -8.07
CA ARG A 82 4.93 -23.07 -7.53
C ARG A 82 3.61 -22.39 -7.23
N ILE A 83 3.61 -21.06 -7.10
CA ILE A 83 2.40 -20.28 -6.84
C ILE A 83 1.66 -20.04 -8.15
N LYS A 84 0.33 -20.13 -8.08
CA LYS A 84 -0.56 -19.92 -9.23
C LYS A 84 -0.30 -18.56 -9.88
N HIS A 85 -0.26 -18.56 -11.20
CA HIS A 85 -0.01 -17.37 -12.02
C HIS A 85 -0.93 -16.18 -11.65
N PHE A 86 -2.21 -16.45 -11.35
CA PHE A 86 -3.17 -15.42 -10.96
C PHE A 86 -2.77 -14.64 -9.69
N LEU A 87 -2.32 -15.34 -8.64
CA LEU A 87 -1.87 -14.70 -7.40
C LEU A 87 -0.58 -13.90 -7.64
N ARG A 88 0.36 -14.46 -8.41
CA ARG A 88 1.62 -13.79 -8.77
C ARG A 88 1.38 -12.50 -9.55
N PHE A 89 0.46 -12.53 -10.52
CA PHE A 89 0.08 -11.36 -11.29
C PHE A 89 -0.50 -10.25 -10.42
N ASN A 90 -1.50 -10.55 -9.60
CA ASN A 90 -2.10 -9.58 -8.68
C ASN A 90 -1.07 -9.03 -7.68
N THR A 91 -0.16 -9.87 -7.20
CA THR A 91 0.93 -9.43 -6.31
C THR A 91 1.87 -8.46 -7.02
N MET A 92 2.28 -8.74 -8.27
CA MET A 92 3.09 -7.80 -9.06
C MET A 92 2.39 -6.46 -9.26
N GLN A 93 1.08 -6.49 -9.54
CA GLN A 93 0.28 -5.27 -9.68
C GLN A 93 0.22 -4.47 -8.37
N ALA A 94 0.01 -5.13 -7.23
CA ALA A 94 0.00 -4.48 -5.92
C ALA A 94 1.35 -3.82 -5.59
N LEU A 95 2.47 -4.51 -5.84
CA LEU A 95 3.81 -3.97 -5.63
C LEU A 95 4.11 -2.79 -6.58
N MET A 96 3.62 -2.84 -7.82
CA MET A 96 3.75 -1.73 -8.76
C MET A 96 3.00 -0.49 -8.29
N ILE A 97 1.77 -0.65 -7.79
CA ILE A 97 0.98 0.46 -7.22
C ILE A 97 1.72 1.06 -6.02
N ASP A 98 2.31 0.23 -5.15
CA ASP A 98 3.08 0.71 -3.99
C ASP A 98 4.27 1.58 -4.41
N ILE A 99 5.01 1.15 -5.46
CA ILE A 99 6.10 1.97 -6.03
C ILE A 99 5.56 3.31 -6.54
N ILE A 100 4.44 3.31 -7.29
CA ILE A 100 3.86 4.54 -7.82
C ILE A 100 3.49 5.50 -6.69
N ILE A 101 2.90 5.01 -5.60
CA ILE A 101 2.53 5.83 -4.44
C ILE A 101 3.77 6.47 -3.82
N VAL A 102 4.84 5.69 -3.62
CA VAL A 102 6.11 6.21 -3.07
C VAL A 102 6.72 7.27 -3.99
N LEU A 103 6.71 7.06 -5.30
CA LEU A 103 7.19 8.04 -6.26
C LEU A 103 6.38 9.34 -6.23
N VAL A 104 5.05 9.25 -6.17
CA VAL A 104 4.18 10.43 -6.06
C VAL A 104 4.44 11.18 -4.75
N LEU A 105 4.57 10.47 -3.62
CA LEU A 105 4.91 11.07 -2.33
C LEU A 105 6.25 11.80 -2.39
N LEU A 106 7.27 11.20 -3.00
CA LEU A 106 8.58 11.82 -3.16
C LEU A 106 8.48 13.10 -4.01
N VAL A 107 7.73 13.07 -5.12
CA VAL A 107 7.49 14.26 -5.94
C VAL A 107 6.79 15.36 -5.14
N VAL A 108 5.74 15.03 -4.39
CA VAL A 108 5.03 16.00 -3.55
C VAL A 108 5.96 16.60 -2.48
N GLN A 109 6.80 15.77 -1.85
CA GLN A 109 7.79 16.22 -0.86
C GLN A 109 8.86 17.12 -1.47
N LEU A 110 9.32 16.85 -2.70
CA LEU A 110 10.27 17.71 -3.39
C LEU A 110 9.65 19.06 -3.77
N ILE A 111 8.40 19.05 -4.25
CA ILE A 111 7.67 20.27 -4.58
C ILE A 111 7.47 21.13 -3.32
N SER A 112 7.05 20.54 -2.20
CA SER A 112 6.80 21.28 -0.95
C SER A 112 8.08 21.90 -0.36
N GLN A 113 9.21 21.22 -0.48
CA GLN A 113 10.52 21.77 -0.10
C GLN A 113 10.96 22.90 -1.03
N GLY A 114 10.73 22.75 -2.35
CA GLY A 114 11.11 23.73 -3.36
C GLY A 114 10.27 25.02 -3.35
N THR A 115 9.01 24.97 -2.92
CA THR A 115 8.14 26.16 -2.81
C THR A 115 8.29 26.92 -1.50
N GLY A 116 9.28 26.57 -0.66
CA GLY A 116 9.56 27.28 0.59
C GLY A 116 8.49 27.09 1.67
N GLY A 117 7.79 25.95 1.67
CA GLY A 117 6.73 25.72 2.64
C GLY A 117 5.52 26.62 2.40
N LEU A 118 4.98 26.62 1.17
CA LEU A 118 3.55 26.91 1.02
C LEU A 118 2.82 25.75 1.70
N GLU A 119 2.68 25.87 3.02
CA GLU A 119 1.80 25.05 3.80
C GLU A 119 0.47 24.99 3.06
N PHE A 120 0.05 23.80 2.69
CA PHE A 120 -1.37 23.52 2.56
C PHE A 120 -1.91 23.68 3.98
N SER A 121 -2.09 24.93 4.41
CA SER A 121 -2.65 25.29 5.70
C SER A 121 -4.02 24.64 5.73
N ALA A 122 -4.15 23.56 6.49
CA ALA A 122 -5.43 23.17 6.99
C ALA A 122 -6.01 24.41 7.68
N PRO A 123 -7.18 24.93 7.27
CA PRO A 123 -7.85 25.91 8.10
C PRO A 123 -8.29 25.16 9.36
N CYS A 124 -7.64 25.47 10.49
CA CYS A 124 -8.28 25.91 11.73
C CYS A 124 -7.39 25.64 12.95
N SER A 125 -7.33 26.69 13.77
CA SER A 125 -7.07 26.77 15.22
C SER A 125 -7.38 25.52 16.04
#